data_AF-A0A7J7HWJ4-F1
#
_entry.id   AF-A0A7J7HWJ4-F1
#
_cell.length_a   1.000
_cell.length_b   1.000
_cell.length_c   1.000
_cell.angle_alpha   90.00
_cell.angle_beta   90.00
_cell.angle_gamma   90.00
#
_symmetry.space_group_name_H-M   'P 1'
#
loop_
_entity.id
_entity.type
_entity.pdbx_description
1 polymer ?
#
loop_
_entity_poly.entity_id
_entity_poly.type
_entity_poly.pdbx_seq_one_letter_code
_entity_poly.pdbx_strand_id
1 'polypeptide(L)'
;MFPISALFTTTTTRLRFLSDQTSLRRLHRLFSTQSLSLDHTLSHPIYMIWGSNTGVGKTLVSAGIATAFLSPLSLSSTTTSAAAAKFIYLKPVQTGFPIDSDSRFVYRKFSEIFLRRQPSTTVFASNHALKASISAAQSFLGGEIAMETEEGGELESGFRDLGWYEEMKLQGEVGEVTAKPSELICKTMYGWREAVSAHLAAEREGAMVEDSVLLGILKRSLGIGLEGGFAGDHKVRVLSVIETAGGVASPGPSGSFQCDLYRPFRLPAILVGDGHLGGISSTISAYESLKLRGYDVVAVVFEDHGLENEVPLLSYLRNRVPVLVLPSIPQDMSDNLMEWFDEAQTVFNTLKEIMISALMRE
;
A
#
# COMPACT_ATOMS: atom_id res chain seq x y z
N MET A 1 10.27 35.97 -33.82
CA MET A 1 9.91 36.26 -32.41
C MET A 1 8.81 35.30 -32.04
N PHE A 2 9.13 34.28 -31.24
CA PHE A 2 8.25 33.17 -30.87
C PHE A 2 7.08 33.64 -29.99
N PRO A 3 5.85 33.11 -30.18
CA PRO A 3 4.85 33.11 -29.12
C PRO A 3 4.94 31.81 -28.31
N ILE A 4 4.86 31.98 -27.00
CA ILE A 4 4.78 30.94 -25.97
C ILE A 4 3.39 30.33 -26.03
N SER A 5 3.28 29.06 -26.42
CA SER A 5 2.06 28.26 -26.27
C SER A 5 2.08 27.56 -24.91
N ALA A 6 1.27 28.03 -23.98
CA ALA A 6 0.93 27.29 -22.77
C ALA A 6 0.07 26.07 -23.16
N LEU A 7 0.64 24.87 -23.00
CA LEU A 7 -0.10 23.62 -23.11
C LEU A 7 -0.93 23.43 -21.82
N PHE A 8 -2.24 23.65 -21.92
CA PHE A 8 -3.19 23.22 -20.91
C PHE A 8 -3.43 21.71 -21.05
N THR A 9 -2.90 20.90 -20.15
CA THR A 9 -3.27 19.49 -19.99
C THR A 9 -4.59 19.39 -19.22
N THR A 10 -5.63 18.91 -19.88
CA THR A 10 -6.97 18.73 -19.29
C THR A 10 -7.00 17.53 -18.36
N THR A 11 -6.91 17.77 -17.06
CA THR A 11 -7.09 16.74 -16.02
C THR A 11 -8.58 16.50 -15.81
N THR A 12 -9.08 15.30 -16.12
CA THR A 12 -10.49 14.94 -15.87
C THR A 12 -10.56 14.05 -14.63
N THR A 13 -10.94 14.62 -13.50
CA THR A 13 -11.23 13.87 -12.25
C THR A 13 -12.69 13.41 -12.27
N ARG A 14 -12.95 12.10 -12.13
CA ARG A 14 -14.32 11.57 -11.94
C ARG A 14 -14.50 11.12 -10.49
N LEU A 15 -15.50 11.68 -9.81
CA LEU A 15 -15.96 11.26 -8.48
C LEU A 15 -17.23 10.41 -8.65
N ARG A 16 -17.29 9.21 -8.06
CA ARG A 16 -18.51 8.39 -8.00
C ARG A 16 -18.59 7.63 -6.67
N PHE A 17 -19.80 7.51 -6.13
CA PHE A 17 -20.16 6.65 -5.00
C PHE A 17 -20.78 5.36 -5.54
N LEU A 18 -20.32 4.19 -5.08
CA LEU A 18 -20.91 2.89 -5.44
C LEU A 18 -21.38 2.19 -4.16
N SER A 19 -22.65 1.80 -4.11
CA SER A 19 -23.22 0.95 -3.06
C SER A 19 -23.48 -0.45 -3.62
N ASP A 20 -23.11 -1.49 -2.88
CA ASP A 20 -23.59 -2.85 -3.14
C ASP A 20 -23.91 -3.55 -1.82
N GLN A 21 -25.17 -3.99 -1.71
CA GLN A 21 -25.72 -4.64 -0.52
C GLN A 21 -25.77 -6.15 -0.72
N THR A 22 -25.10 -6.91 0.15
CA THR A 22 -25.48 -8.31 0.38
C THR A 22 -25.40 -8.67 1.86
N SER A 23 -26.46 -9.31 2.32
CA SER A 23 -26.82 -9.59 3.72
C SER A 23 -26.13 -10.84 4.26
N LEU A 24 -25.69 -10.78 5.53
CA LEU A 24 -25.06 -11.89 6.26
C LEU A 24 -26.04 -12.54 7.22
N ARG A 25 -26.10 -13.88 7.23
CA ARG A 25 -26.76 -14.66 8.28
C ARG A 25 -25.73 -15.18 9.28
N ARG A 26 -26.00 -14.95 10.57
CA ARG A 26 -25.20 -15.36 11.74
C ARG A 26 -25.14 -16.89 11.93
N LEU A 27 -24.00 -17.35 12.44
CA LEU A 27 -23.91 -18.52 13.32
C LEU A 27 -22.98 -18.21 14.49
N HIS A 28 -23.46 -18.43 15.71
CA HIS A 28 -22.69 -18.36 16.96
C HIS A 28 -21.95 -19.69 17.20
N ARG A 29 -20.66 -19.66 17.57
CA ARG A 29 -20.10 -20.27 18.81
C ARG A 29 -18.57 -20.39 18.83
N LEU A 30 -18.03 -19.98 19.99
CA LEU A 30 -16.92 -20.52 20.79
C LEU A 30 -15.49 -20.53 20.20
N PHE A 31 -14.59 -19.93 20.98
CA PHE A 31 -13.13 -19.92 20.83
C PHE A 31 -12.60 -21.30 20.45
N SER A 32 -12.30 -21.45 19.16
CA SER A 32 -11.51 -22.50 18.58
C SER A 32 -10.68 -21.83 17.50
N THR A 33 -9.36 -21.98 17.55
CA THR A 33 -8.44 -21.60 16.48
C THR A 33 -8.69 -22.51 15.28
N GLN A 34 -9.84 -22.36 14.62
CA GLN A 34 -10.05 -22.92 13.29
C GLN A 34 -9.18 -22.11 12.35
N SER A 35 -8.17 -22.75 11.79
CA SER A 35 -7.41 -22.19 10.67
C SER A 35 -8.39 -21.91 9.54
N LEU A 36 -8.76 -20.65 9.33
CA LEU A 36 -9.38 -20.23 8.08
C LEU A 36 -8.37 -20.55 6.98
N SER A 37 -8.61 -21.61 6.21
CA SER A 37 -7.85 -21.92 5.02
C SER A 37 -8.16 -20.83 3.98
N LEU A 38 -7.42 -19.73 4.05
CA LEU A 38 -7.46 -18.65 3.07
C LEU A 38 -6.70 -19.13 1.84
N ASP A 39 -7.36 -19.98 1.05
CA ASP A 39 -6.86 -20.37 -0.25
C ASP A 39 -6.87 -19.10 -1.12
N HIS A 40 -5.69 -18.58 -1.43
CA HIS A 40 -5.51 -17.44 -2.32
C HIS A 40 -4.57 -17.89 -3.43
N THR A 41 -5.03 -17.76 -4.67
CA THR A 41 -4.24 -18.14 -5.82
C THR A 41 -3.09 -17.15 -5.97
N LEU A 42 -1.83 -17.62 -5.86
CA LEU A 42 -0.62 -16.85 -6.15
C LEU A 42 -0.49 -16.61 -7.66
N SER A 43 -1.43 -15.89 -8.26
CA SER A 43 -1.40 -15.55 -9.68
C SER A 43 -0.33 -14.51 -10.02
N HIS A 44 0.14 -13.78 -9.01
CA HIS A 44 1.13 -12.71 -9.11
C HIS A 44 1.81 -12.48 -7.74
N PRO A 45 2.97 -11.79 -7.68
CA PRO A 45 3.63 -11.49 -6.42
C PRO A 45 2.79 -10.55 -5.54
N ILE A 46 2.65 -10.91 -4.26
CA ILE A 46 1.95 -10.15 -3.23
C ILE A 46 2.87 -10.06 -2.01
N TYR A 47 3.19 -8.85 -1.56
CA TYR A 47 4.12 -8.63 -0.45
C TYR A 47 3.48 -7.83 0.69
N MET A 48 3.81 -8.18 1.93
CA MET A 48 3.51 -7.37 3.10
C MET A 48 4.63 -6.36 3.34
N ILE A 49 4.31 -5.07 3.47
CA ILE A 49 5.25 -4.02 3.85
C ILE A 49 5.14 -3.79 5.37
N TRP A 50 6.16 -4.27 6.09
CA TRP A 50 6.26 -4.18 7.54
C TRP A 50 7.19 -3.04 7.94
N GLY A 51 6.98 -2.45 9.12
CA GLY A 51 7.91 -1.49 9.72
C GLY A 51 8.50 -2.05 11.00
N SER A 52 9.78 -1.79 11.25
CA SER A 52 10.38 -2.05 12.56
C SER A 52 9.71 -1.22 13.65
N ASN A 53 9.26 -0.02 13.31
CA ASN A 53 8.44 0.85 14.17
C ASN A 53 7.48 1.74 13.35
N THR A 54 6.73 2.61 14.04
CA THR A 54 6.04 3.75 13.40
C THR A 54 7.05 4.77 12.88
N GLY A 55 6.74 5.46 11.79
CA GLY A 55 7.56 6.58 11.29
C GLY A 55 8.78 6.20 10.45
N VAL A 56 9.09 4.90 10.28
CA VAL A 56 10.27 4.43 9.53
C VAL A 56 10.18 4.56 8.00
N GLY A 57 9.16 5.23 7.46
CA GLY A 57 9.04 5.47 6.01
C GLY A 57 8.36 4.36 5.18
N LYS A 58 7.50 3.51 5.77
CA LYS A 58 6.75 2.47 5.02
C LYS A 58 6.05 3.00 3.76
N THR A 59 5.31 4.10 3.90
CA THR A 59 4.53 4.70 2.81
C THR A 59 5.42 5.22 1.67
N LEU A 60 6.61 5.73 2.00
CA LEU A 60 7.62 6.15 1.02
C LEU A 60 8.16 4.95 0.25
N VAL A 61 8.44 3.84 0.95
CA VAL A 61 8.86 2.59 0.32
C VAL A 61 7.78 2.06 -0.62
N SER A 62 6.51 2.03 -0.19
CA SER A 62 5.37 1.64 -1.03
C SER A 62 5.25 2.49 -2.30
N ALA A 63 5.37 3.81 -2.18
CA ALA A 63 5.34 4.75 -3.32
C ALA A 63 6.56 4.57 -4.27
N GLY A 64 7.74 4.30 -3.71
CA GLY A 64 8.97 4.04 -4.46
C GLY A 64 8.87 2.76 -5.27
N ILE A 65 8.36 1.67 -4.68
CA ILE A 65 8.10 0.41 -5.40
C ILE A 65 7.08 0.63 -6.53
N ALA A 66 5.97 1.33 -6.26
CA ALA A 66 4.95 1.64 -7.27
C ALA A 66 5.56 2.37 -8.48
N THR A 67 6.39 3.38 -8.20
CA THR A 67 7.10 4.17 -9.20
C THR A 67 8.06 3.32 -10.02
N ALA A 68 8.91 2.51 -9.36
CA ALA A 68 9.88 1.65 -10.03
C ALA A 68 9.21 0.55 -10.90
N PHE A 69 8.01 0.11 -10.51
CA PHE A 69 7.27 -0.94 -11.22
C PHE A 69 6.50 -0.41 -12.44
N LEU A 70 5.79 0.71 -12.29
CA LEU A 70 4.91 1.28 -13.33
C LEU A 70 5.60 2.28 -14.27
N SER A 71 6.71 2.89 -13.83
CA SER A 71 7.49 3.83 -14.63
C SER A 71 8.99 3.46 -14.59
N PRO A 72 9.36 2.28 -15.12
CA PRO A 72 10.76 1.87 -15.16
C PRO A 72 11.54 2.80 -16.09
N LEU A 73 12.75 3.21 -15.67
CA LEU A 73 13.68 3.88 -16.58
C LEU A 73 14.09 2.88 -17.66
N SER A 74 13.80 3.21 -18.92
CA SER A 74 14.31 2.46 -20.06
C SER A 74 15.81 2.74 -20.21
N LEU A 75 16.66 1.98 -19.52
CA LEU A 75 18.12 2.06 -19.68
C LEU A 75 18.60 1.44 -21.00
N SER A 76 17.74 0.73 -21.75
CA SER A 76 18.03 0.30 -23.12
C SER A 76 16.93 0.74 -24.08
N SER A 77 17.36 1.28 -25.22
CA SER A 77 16.55 1.67 -26.39
C SER A 77 16.00 0.46 -27.17
N THR A 78 15.74 -0.66 -26.51
CA THR A 78 15.16 -1.83 -27.15
C THR A 78 13.64 -1.73 -27.08
N THR A 79 13.06 -1.44 -28.24
CA THR A 79 11.63 -1.28 -28.56
C THR A 79 10.80 -2.56 -28.40
N THR A 80 10.96 -3.27 -27.30
CA THR A 80 9.94 -4.25 -26.88
C THR A 80 8.80 -3.49 -26.23
N SER A 81 7.65 -3.46 -26.92
CA SER A 81 6.37 -2.96 -26.40
C SER A 81 6.21 -3.39 -24.93
N ALA A 82 6.34 -2.43 -24.01
CA ALA A 82 6.30 -2.74 -22.59
C ALA A 82 4.89 -3.25 -22.25
N ALA A 83 4.79 -4.54 -21.89
CA ALA A 83 3.53 -5.13 -21.48
C ALA A 83 2.93 -4.31 -20.33
N ALA A 84 1.63 -4.03 -20.42
CA ALA A 84 0.89 -3.30 -19.40
C ALA A 84 1.17 -3.86 -18.00
N ALA A 85 1.29 -2.96 -17.02
CA ALA A 85 1.58 -3.30 -15.64
C ALA A 85 0.44 -2.83 -14.73
N LYS A 86 0.20 -3.56 -13.64
CA LYS A 86 -0.79 -3.24 -12.62
C LYS A 86 -0.14 -3.29 -11.25
N PHE A 87 -0.13 -2.18 -10.54
CA PHE A 87 0.34 -2.11 -9.16
C PHE A 87 -0.85 -1.91 -8.22
N ILE A 88 -0.99 -2.78 -7.24
CA ILE A 88 -2.09 -2.75 -6.28
C ILE A 88 -1.52 -2.44 -4.90
N TYR A 89 -1.84 -1.26 -4.38
CA TYR A 89 -1.52 -0.83 -3.03
C TYR A 89 -2.74 -1.00 -2.13
N LEU A 90 -2.61 -1.83 -1.10
CA LEU A 90 -3.65 -2.10 -0.11
C LEU A 90 -3.23 -1.61 1.28
N LYS A 91 -4.07 -0.79 1.91
CA LYS A 91 -3.94 -0.35 3.29
C LYS A 91 -5.14 -0.86 4.09
N PRO A 92 -5.05 -2.03 4.75
CA PRO A 92 -6.19 -2.60 5.44
C PRO A 92 -6.68 -1.75 6.62
N VAL A 93 -5.74 -1.10 7.34
CA VAL A 93 -6.01 -0.32 8.55
C VAL A 93 -5.32 1.04 8.44
N GLN A 94 -6.08 2.12 8.57
CA GLN A 94 -5.60 3.51 8.57
C GLN A 94 -6.18 4.25 9.79
N THR A 95 -5.32 4.84 10.62
CA THR A 95 -5.72 5.76 11.68
C THR A 95 -5.37 7.20 11.28
N GLY A 96 -5.94 8.22 11.93
CA GLY A 96 -5.77 9.62 11.51
C GLY A 96 -6.59 10.02 10.26
N PHE A 97 -7.46 9.16 9.75
CA PHE A 97 -8.24 9.38 8.53
C PHE A 97 -9.37 10.41 8.75
N PRO A 98 -9.57 11.39 7.86
CA PRO A 98 -9.03 11.50 6.52
C PRO A 98 -7.84 12.45 6.38
N ILE A 99 -7.30 12.98 7.48
CA ILE A 99 -6.13 13.86 7.44
C ILE A 99 -4.93 13.05 6.96
N ASP A 100 -4.69 11.92 7.62
CA ASP A 100 -3.72 10.93 7.21
C ASP A 100 -4.37 9.91 6.26
N SER A 101 -3.71 9.65 5.14
CA SER A 101 -4.13 8.62 4.20
C SER A 101 -2.94 8.17 3.36
N ASP A 102 -2.41 7.00 3.70
CA ASP A 102 -1.27 6.41 3.01
C ASP A 102 -1.64 6.08 1.55
N SER A 103 -2.87 5.63 1.29
CA SER A 103 -3.34 5.36 -0.08
C SER A 103 -3.41 6.63 -0.93
N ARG A 104 -3.85 7.75 -0.36
CA ARG A 104 -3.86 9.05 -1.02
C ARG A 104 -2.44 9.57 -1.24
N PHE A 105 -1.53 9.35 -0.30
CA PHE A 105 -0.12 9.70 -0.46
C PHE A 105 0.49 8.95 -1.65
N VAL A 106 0.39 7.61 -1.69
CA VAL A 106 0.94 6.79 -2.79
C VAL A 106 0.34 7.22 -4.13
N TYR A 107 -0.98 7.38 -4.20
CA TYR A 107 -1.70 7.82 -5.40
C TYR A 107 -1.19 9.18 -5.92
N ARG A 108 -1.11 10.20 -5.06
CA ARG A 108 -0.67 11.55 -5.45
C ARG A 108 0.81 11.59 -5.79
N LYS A 109 1.65 11.00 -4.94
CA LYS A 109 3.11 11.04 -5.10
C LYS A 109 3.54 10.31 -6.38
N PHE A 110 2.94 9.15 -6.66
CA PHE A 110 3.16 8.47 -7.95
C PHE A 110 2.75 9.36 -9.13
N SER A 111 1.57 10.00 -9.05
CA SER A 111 1.08 10.87 -10.13
C SER A 111 2.00 12.06 -10.39
N GLU A 112 2.49 12.70 -9.33
CA GLU A 112 3.46 13.79 -9.42
C GLU A 112 4.79 13.33 -10.05
N ILE A 113 5.34 12.20 -9.61
CA ILE A 113 6.58 11.64 -10.18
C ILE A 113 6.39 11.25 -11.64
N PHE A 114 5.25 10.64 -11.97
CA PHE A 114 4.92 10.28 -13.34
C PHE A 114 4.86 11.51 -14.25
N LEU A 115 4.16 12.57 -13.81
CA LEU A 115 4.05 13.82 -14.57
C LEU A 115 5.39 14.58 -14.66
N ARG A 116 6.27 14.45 -13.67
CA ARG A 116 7.63 15.00 -13.73
C ARG A 116 8.51 14.26 -14.74
N ARG A 117 8.44 12.92 -14.75
CA ARG A 117 9.31 12.06 -15.58
C ARG A 117 8.81 11.88 -17.02
N GLN A 118 7.54 12.15 -17.29
CA GLN A 118 6.94 12.10 -18.63
C GLN A 118 7.26 10.82 -19.44
N PRO A 119 7.07 9.61 -18.87
CA PRO A 119 7.38 8.37 -19.58
C PRO A 119 6.47 8.18 -20.82
N SER A 120 6.89 7.40 -21.81
CA SER A 120 6.10 7.13 -23.04
C SER A 120 4.90 6.19 -22.84
N THR A 121 4.37 6.10 -21.62
CA THR A 121 3.30 5.19 -21.23
C THR A 121 2.06 5.95 -20.76
N THR A 122 0.94 5.24 -20.64
CA THR A 122 -0.29 5.75 -20.01
C THR A 122 -0.58 4.92 -18.77
N VAL A 123 -0.95 5.59 -17.67
CA VAL A 123 -1.36 4.95 -16.42
C VAL A 123 -2.74 5.48 -15.99
N PHE A 124 -3.66 4.58 -15.66
CA PHE A 124 -4.85 4.93 -14.89
C PHE A 124 -4.54 4.75 -13.41
N ALA A 125 -4.49 5.85 -12.67
CA ALA A 125 -4.30 5.83 -11.24
C ALA A 125 -5.66 5.98 -10.56
N SER A 126 -5.94 5.16 -9.56
CA SER A 126 -7.17 5.21 -8.76
C SER A 126 -6.87 5.12 -7.27
N ASN A 127 -7.73 5.73 -6.47
CA ASN A 127 -7.68 5.69 -5.01
C ASN A 127 -9.10 5.49 -4.46
N HIS A 128 -9.24 4.56 -3.52
CA HIS A 128 -10.53 4.14 -2.97
C HIS A 128 -10.46 4.02 -1.44
N ALA A 129 -11.42 4.60 -0.73
CA ALA A 129 -11.66 4.33 0.69
C ALA A 129 -12.99 3.58 0.87
N LEU A 130 -12.92 2.35 1.38
CA LEU A 130 -14.11 1.49 1.52
C LEU A 130 -14.95 1.89 2.73
N LYS A 131 -14.38 1.77 3.93
CA LYS A 131 -15.10 1.98 5.18
C LYS A 131 -14.35 2.96 6.06
N ALA A 132 -15.09 3.78 6.79
CA ALA A 132 -14.53 4.63 7.82
C ALA A 132 -15.42 4.66 9.04
N SER A 133 -14.85 4.86 10.23
CA SER A 133 -15.64 5.07 11.44
C SER A 133 -16.61 6.23 11.24
N ILE A 134 -17.70 6.27 12.00
CA ILE A 134 -18.69 7.36 11.86
C ILE A 134 -18.01 8.73 12.01
N SER A 135 -17.09 8.86 12.97
CA SER A 135 -16.37 10.11 13.23
C SER A 135 -15.47 10.52 12.06
N ALA A 136 -14.80 9.55 11.44
CA ALA A 136 -13.92 9.78 10.30
C ALA A 136 -14.72 10.10 9.02
N ALA A 137 -15.84 9.41 8.81
CA ALA A 137 -16.75 9.66 7.70
C ALA A 137 -17.37 11.06 7.75
N GLN A 138 -17.77 11.52 8.95
CA GLN A 138 -18.27 12.89 9.15
C GLN A 138 -17.21 13.95 8.83
N SER A 139 -15.96 13.71 9.26
CA SER A 139 -14.83 14.59 8.94
C SER A 139 -14.51 14.59 7.44
N PHE A 140 -14.73 13.47 6.75
CA PHE A 140 -14.47 13.33 5.31
C PHE A 140 -15.52 14.04 4.44
N LEU A 141 -16.79 13.97 4.82
CA LEU A 141 -17.92 14.54 4.06
C LEU A 141 -18.21 16.02 4.37
N GLY A 142 -17.42 16.66 5.23
CA GLY A 142 -17.52 18.11 5.49
C GLY A 142 -18.62 18.52 6.47
N GLY A 143 -18.91 17.71 7.50
CA GLY A 143 -19.66 18.14 8.70
C GLY A 143 -21.16 18.41 8.57
N GLU A 144 -21.69 18.74 7.38
CA GLU A 144 -23.10 19.19 7.22
C GLU A 144 -24.02 18.25 6.44
N ILE A 145 -23.53 17.13 5.88
CA ILE A 145 -24.42 16.09 5.33
C ILE A 145 -24.81 15.12 6.45
N ALA A 146 -25.47 15.65 7.48
CA ALA A 146 -26.32 14.86 8.36
C ALA A 146 -27.67 14.65 7.66
N MET A 147 -27.68 13.89 6.56
CA MET A 147 -28.94 13.40 6.00
C MET A 147 -29.34 12.11 6.71
N GLU A 148 -30.44 12.24 7.45
CA GLU A 148 -31.45 11.24 7.79
C GLU A 148 -30.94 9.80 7.86
N THR A 149 -30.54 9.38 9.06
CA THR A 149 -30.74 7.98 9.43
C THR A 149 -32.24 7.73 9.42
N GLU A 150 -32.74 7.06 8.37
CA GLU A 150 -34.00 6.35 8.47
C GLU A 150 -33.97 5.52 9.76
N GLU A 151 -34.94 5.79 10.62
CA GLU A 151 -35.23 5.00 11.81
C GLU A 151 -35.39 3.53 11.41
N GLY A 152 -34.63 2.62 12.02
CA GLY A 152 -35.02 1.20 12.06
C GLY A 152 -34.03 0.14 11.58
N GLY A 153 -32.71 0.34 11.71
CA GLY A 153 -31.74 -0.75 11.53
C GLY A 153 -30.57 -0.62 12.51
N GLU A 154 -30.25 -1.69 13.25
CA GLU A 154 -29.18 -1.72 14.27
C GLU A 154 -27.86 -1.14 13.75
N LEU A 155 -27.34 -0.12 14.46
CA LEU A 155 -26.07 0.56 14.23
C LEU A 155 -24.87 -0.33 14.65
N GLU A 156 -24.85 -1.60 14.25
CA GLU A 156 -24.08 -2.67 14.91
C GLU A 156 -22.55 -2.65 14.64
N SER A 157 -22.00 -1.74 13.82
CA SER A 157 -20.58 -1.82 13.43
C SER A 157 -19.71 -0.57 13.60
N GLY A 158 -20.24 0.59 14.04
CA GLY A 158 -19.44 1.82 14.20
C GLY A 158 -18.79 2.39 12.92
N PHE A 159 -18.98 1.71 11.77
CA PHE A 159 -18.48 2.10 10.46
C PHE A 159 -19.60 2.59 9.55
N ARG A 160 -19.23 3.48 8.63
CA ARG A 160 -19.98 3.79 7.41
C ARG A 160 -19.25 3.21 6.20
N ASP A 161 -20.02 2.72 5.25
CA ASP A 161 -19.51 2.48 3.90
C ASP A 161 -19.33 3.84 3.22
N LEU A 162 -18.09 4.18 2.91
CA LEU A 162 -17.77 5.42 2.19
C LEU A 162 -17.94 5.24 0.69
N GLY A 163 -17.63 4.05 0.15
CA GLY A 163 -17.60 3.78 -1.29
C GLY A 163 -16.89 4.85 -2.12
N TRP A 164 -15.90 5.55 -1.53
CA TRP A 164 -15.35 6.77 -2.11
C TRP A 164 -14.26 6.42 -3.11
N TYR A 165 -14.38 6.96 -4.32
CA TYR A 165 -13.49 6.65 -5.44
C TYR A 165 -13.04 7.92 -6.16
N GLU A 166 -11.74 8.01 -6.43
CA GLU A 166 -11.15 8.96 -7.37
C GLU A 166 -10.27 8.22 -8.38
N GLU A 167 -10.21 8.74 -9.61
CA GLU A 167 -9.35 8.23 -10.68
C GLU A 167 -8.82 9.37 -11.53
N MET A 168 -7.59 9.21 -12.02
CA MET A 168 -6.92 10.09 -12.95
C MET A 168 -6.23 9.28 -14.05
N LYS A 169 -6.41 9.72 -15.30
CA LYS A 169 -5.63 9.23 -16.44
C LYS A 169 -4.35 10.06 -16.58
N LEU A 170 -3.21 9.43 -16.38
CA LEU A 170 -1.88 10.00 -16.56
C LEU A 170 -1.34 9.62 -17.94
N GLN A 171 -0.98 10.62 -18.73
CA GLN A 171 -0.37 10.46 -20.06
C GLN A 171 0.99 11.14 -20.02
N GLY A 172 2.07 10.43 -20.35
CA GLY A 172 3.36 11.08 -20.56
C GLY A 172 3.57 11.47 -22.03
N GLU A 173 4.82 11.50 -22.50
CA GLU A 173 5.13 11.95 -23.87
C GLU A 173 4.48 11.07 -24.95
N VAL A 174 4.20 11.68 -26.11
CA VAL A 174 3.48 11.07 -27.24
C VAL A 174 4.28 9.90 -27.83
N GLY A 175 4.11 8.71 -27.28
CA GLY A 175 4.46 7.43 -27.89
C GLY A 175 3.27 6.83 -28.64
N GLU A 176 3.51 5.85 -29.54
CA GLU A 176 2.46 5.18 -30.31
C GLU A 176 1.29 4.69 -29.44
N VAL A 177 0.08 4.97 -29.90
CA VAL A 177 -1.23 4.86 -29.21
C VAL A 177 -1.68 3.39 -28.96
N THR A 178 -0.81 2.40 -29.19
CA THR A 178 -1.22 1.00 -29.37
C THR A 178 -1.04 0.10 -28.13
N ALA A 179 -0.35 0.56 -27.08
CA ALA A 179 -0.15 -0.25 -25.86
C ALA A 179 -1.31 -0.10 -24.85
N LYS A 180 -1.76 -1.23 -24.28
CA LYS A 180 -2.74 -1.25 -23.18
C LYS A 180 -2.20 -0.41 -22.01
N PRO A 181 -3.01 0.48 -21.41
CA PRO A 181 -2.55 1.33 -20.31
C PRO A 181 -2.23 0.50 -19.06
N SER A 182 -1.26 0.98 -18.30
CA SER A 182 -0.95 0.43 -16.97
C SER A 182 -1.90 0.99 -15.92
N GLU A 183 -1.94 0.37 -14.73
CA GLU A 183 -2.89 0.71 -13.67
C GLU A 183 -2.17 0.84 -12.31
N LEU A 184 -2.44 1.94 -11.60
CA LEU A 184 -2.17 2.07 -10.16
C LEU A 184 -3.50 2.01 -9.43
N ILE A 185 -3.64 1.08 -8.49
CA ILE A 185 -4.85 0.93 -7.68
C ILE A 185 -4.48 1.06 -6.20
N CYS A 186 -4.90 2.15 -5.57
CA CYS A 186 -4.68 2.40 -4.14
C CYS A 186 -5.99 2.19 -3.37
N LYS A 187 -5.96 1.45 -2.27
CA LYS A 187 -7.18 1.14 -1.51
C LYS A 187 -6.97 1.14 0.00
N THR A 188 -7.71 2.00 0.69
CA THR A 188 -7.89 1.95 2.14
C THR A 188 -9.15 1.13 2.47
N MET A 189 -9.03 0.12 3.33
CA MET A 189 -10.18 -0.75 3.68
C MET A 189 -10.95 -0.20 4.87
N TYR A 190 -10.26 0.14 5.96
CA TYR A 190 -10.86 0.74 7.16
C TYR A 190 -10.07 1.95 7.62
N GLY A 191 -10.77 3.08 7.80
CA GLY A 191 -10.24 4.33 8.33
C GLY A 191 -10.84 4.72 9.69
N TRP A 192 -10.02 5.15 10.63
CA TRP A 192 -10.42 5.76 11.91
C TRP A 192 -9.87 7.18 12.00
N ARG A 193 -10.56 8.05 12.75
CA ARG A 193 -10.24 9.48 12.81
C ARG A 193 -9.08 9.78 13.71
N GLU A 194 -9.03 9.18 14.90
CA GLU A 194 -7.97 9.46 15.84
C GLU A 194 -6.63 8.96 15.31
N ALA A 195 -5.61 9.82 15.35
CA ALA A 195 -4.23 9.50 14.98
C ALA A 195 -3.51 8.77 16.13
N VAL A 196 -4.05 7.63 16.53
CA VAL A 196 -3.51 6.74 17.56
C VAL A 196 -3.35 5.32 17.01
N SER A 197 -2.89 4.37 17.83
CA SER A 197 -2.83 2.95 17.43
C SER A 197 -4.24 2.39 17.17
N ALA A 198 -4.34 1.44 16.23
CA ALA A 198 -5.62 0.93 15.72
C ALA A 198 -6.59 0.42 16.80
N HIS A 199 -6.12 -0.35 17.80
CA HIS A 199 -6.99 -0.82 18.89
C HIS A 199 -7.62 0.32 19.71
N LEU A 200 -6.84 1.36 20.06
CA LEU A 200 -7.34 2.52 20.78
C LEU A 200 -8.34 3.32 19.94
N ALA A 201 -8.05 3.51 18.65
CA ALA A 201 -8.96 4.21 17.75
C ALA A 201 -10.28 3.44 17.61
N ALA A 202 -10.21 2.12 17.49
CA ALA A 202 -11.37 1.24 17.39
C ALA A 202 -12.23 1.28 18.67
N GLU A 203 -11.61 1.23 19.85
CA GLU A 203 -12.29 1.35 21.14
C GLU A 203 -12.96 2.71 21.32
N ARG A 204 -12.20 3.81 21.15
CA ARG A 204 -12.67 5.18 21.41
C ARG A 204 -13.76 5.63 20.46
N GLU A 205 -13.71 5.16 19.22
CA GLU A 205 -14.69 5.52 18.19
C GLU A 205 -15.85 4.52 18.09
N GLY A 206 -15.88 3.50 18.96
CA GLY A 206 -16.91 2.45 18.95
C GLY A 206 -16.96 1.67 17.64
N ALA A 207 -15.83 1.54 16.96
CA ALA A 207 -15.69 1.01 15.60
C ALA A 207 -14.69 -0.15 15.58
N MET A 208 -15.07 -1.28 16.18
CA MET A 208 -14.27 -2.50 16.23
C MET A 208 -14.43 -3.31 14.94
N VAL A 209 -13.35 -3.93 14.47
CA VAL A 209 -13.40 -4.91 13.37
C VAL A 209 -12.69 -6.19 13.78
N GLU A 210 -13.42 -7.29 13.69
CA GLU A 210 -12.91 -8.64 13.92
C GLU A 210 -11.88 -9.04 12.86
N ASP A 211 -10.87 -9.82 13.25
CA ASP A 211 -9.79 -10.28 12.37
C ASP A 211 -10.34 -10.98 11.13
N SER A 212 -11.31 -11.88 11.30
CA SER A 212 -11.92 -12.64 10.20
C SER A 212 -12.61 -11.74 9.16
N VAL A 213 -13.20 -10.64 9.61
CA VAL A 213 -13.88 -9.67 8.74
C VAL A 213 -12.86 -8.86 7.95
N LEU A 214 -11.81 -8.38 8.61
CA LEU A 214 -10.71 -7.64 7.99
C LEU A 214 -9.97 -8.51 6.95
N LEU A 215 -9.62 -9.74 7.32
CA LEU A 215 -8.98 -10.71 6.42
C LEU A 215 -9.90 -11.06 5.24
N GLY A 216 -11.21 -11.14 5.45
CA GLY A 216 -12.19 -11.36 4.40
C GLY A 216 -12.22 -10.24 3.34
N ILE A 217 -12.19 -8.97 3.78
CA ILE A 217 -12.12 -7.81 2.85
C ILE A 217 -10.76 -7.75 2.15
N LEU A 218 -9.67 -8.04 2.86
CA LEU A 218 -8.35 -8.12 2.27
C LEU A 218 -8.29 -9.19 1.18
N LYS A 219 -8.79 -10.41 1.45
CA LYS A 219 -8.87 -11.49 0.46
C LYS A 219 -9.65 -11.06 -0.80
N ARG A 220 -10.82 -10.42 -0.63
CA ARG A 220 -11.59 -9.92 -1.77
C ARG A 220 -10.83 -8.86 -2.57
N SER A 221 -10.13 -7.96 -1.88
CA SER A 221 -9.36 -6.90 -2.54
C SER A 221 -8.12 -7.43 -3.27
N LEU A 222 -7.51 -8.52 -2.81
CA LEU A 222 -6.46 -9.22 -3.56
C LEU A 222 -6.99 -9.86 -4.85
N GLY A 223 -8.29 -10.14 -4.93
CA GLY A 223 -8.96 -10.62 -6.14
C GLY A 223 -8.89 -9.65 -7.33
N ILE A 224 -8.67 -8.35 -7.08
CA ILE A 224 -8.50 -7.33 -8.14
C ILE A 224 -7.33 -7.68 -9.08
N GLY A 225 -6.29 -8.33 -8.56
CA GLY A 225 -5.16 -8.78 -9.38
C GLY A 225 -5.47 -9.99 -10.27
N LEU A 226 -6.59 -10.68 -10.06
CA LEU A 226 -6.99 -11.86 -10.84
C LEU A 226 -7.75 -11.50 -12.13
N GLU A 227 -8.38 -10.33 -12.19
CA GLU A 227 -9.27 -9.89 -13.29
C GLU A 227 -8.53 -9.59 -14.62
N GLY A 228 -7.24 -9.96 -14.73
CA GLY A 228 -6.43 -9.83 -15.95
C GLY A 228 -5.71 -11.12 -16.37
N GLY A 229 -5.98 -12.26 -15.72
CA GLY A 229 -5.36 -13.54 -16.03
C GLY A 229 -6.12 -14.33 -17.11
N PHE A 230 -5.44 -14.59 -18.24
CA PHE A 230 -5.72 -15.66 -19.21
C PHE A 230 -6.89 -15.50 -20.21
N ALA A 231 -6.97 -14.36 -20.89
CA ALA A 231 -7.62 -14.31 -22.22
C ALA A 231 -7.03 -13.19 -23.09
N GLY A 232 -5.89 -13.46 -23.75
CA GLY A 232 -5.30 -12.56 -24.75
C GLY A 232 -3.77 -12.60 -24.77
N ASP A 233 -3.21 -12.40 -25.96
CA ASP A 233 -1.79 -12.58 -26.35
C ASP A 233 -0.77 -11.64 -25.65
N HIS A 234 -1.19 -10.86 -24.64
CA HIS A 234 -0.36 -9.90 -23.92
C HIS A 234 -0.54 -10.05 -22.39
N LYS A 235 0.44 -10.69 -21.74
CA LYS A 235 0.45 -10.95 -20.29
C LYS A 235 0.67 -9.64 -19.52
N VAL A 236 -0.35 -9.18 -18.78
CA VAL A 236 -0.24 -8.03 -17.87
C VAL A 236 0.64 -8.42 -16.68
N ARG A 237 1.62 -7.58 -16.32
CA ARG A 237 2.43 -7.78 -15.11
C ARG A 237 1.68 -7.22 -13.91
N VAL A 238 1.49 -7.99 -12.85
CA VAL A 238 0.78 -7.53 -11.65
C VAL A 238 1.73 -7.62 -10.44
N LEU A 239 1.71 -6.62 -9.57
CA LEU A 239 2.40 -6.63 -8.28
C LEU A 239 1.49 -6.00 -7.23
N SER A 240 1.29 -6.70 -6.12
CA SER A 240 0.48 -6.21 -5.00
C SER A 240 1.33 -6.00 -3.76
N VAL A 241 1.09 -4.90 -3.04
CA VAL A 241 1.65 -4.65 -1.73
C VAL A 241 0.55 -4.39 -0.71
N ILE A 242 0.71 -4.93 0.48
CA ILE A 242 -0.17 -4.74 1.62
C ILE A 242 0.65 -4.02 2.70
N GLU A 243 0.33 -2.77 2.94
CA GLU A 243 1.03 -1.99 3.94
C GLU A 243 0.38 -2.12 5.32
N THR A 244 1.17 -2.51 6.32
CA THR A 244 0.70 -2.62 7.71
C THR A 244 0.61 -1.25 8.40
N ALA A 245 -0.02 -1.20 9.57
CA ALA A 245 -0.11 0.00 10.40
C ALA A 245 0.89 -0.06 11.56
N GLY A 246 1.71 0.97 11.79
CA GLY A 246 2.70 0.93 12.88
C GLY A 246 3.82 -0.11 12.67
N GLY A 247 4.26 -0.76 13.75
CA GLY A 247 5.34 -1.76 13.75
C GLY A 247 4.84 -3.21 13.65
N VAL A 248 5.77 -4.16 13.55
CA VAL A 248 5.47 -5.62 13.39
C VAL A 248 4.45 -6.15 14.40
N ALA A 249 4.66 -5.86 15.68
CA ALA A 249 3.80 -6.32 16.77
C ALA A 249 2.83 -5.22 17.25
N SER A 250 2.53 -4.22 16.44
CA SER A 250 1.49 -3.25 16.79
C SER A 250 0.11 -3.93 16.77
N PRO A 251 -0.74 -3.71 17.78
CA PRO A 251 -2.08 -4.27 17.83
C PRO A 251 -2.95 -3.69 16.70
N GLY A 252 -3.64 -4.58 15.99
CA GLY A 252 -4.70 -4.24 15.05
C GLY A 252 -5.97 -3.77 15.76
N PRO A 253 -7.06 -3.50 15.02
CA PRO A 253 -8.30 -2.96 15.58
C PRO A 253 -8.96 -3.86 16.63
N SER A 254 -8.85 -5.18 16.48
CA SER A 254 -9.35 -6.18 17.43
C SER A 254 -8.50 -6.32 18.70
N GLY A 255 -7.29 -5.73 18.71
CA GLY A 255 -6.26 -5.95 19.72
C GLY A 255 -5.26 -7.07 19.38
N SER A 256 -5.56 -7.94 18.40
CA SER A 256 -4.59 -8.93 17.91
C SER A 256 -3.35 -8.25 17.36
N PHE A 257 -2.15 -8.76 17.66
CA PHE A 257 -0.93 -8.24 17.04
C PHE A 257 -0.98 -8.46 15.52
N GLN A 258 -0.54 -7.47 14.74
CA GLN A 258 -0.65 -7.55 13.28
C GLN A 258 0.10 -8.74 12.68
N CYS A 259 1.26 -9.09 13.23
CA CYS A 259 2.02 -10.28 12.83
C CYS A 259 1.30 -11.61 13.13
N ASP A 260 0.30 -11.62 14.01
CA ASP A 260 -0.58 -12.77 14.23
C ASP A 260 -1.83 -12.69 13.34
N LEU A 261 -2.44 -11.50 13.22
CA LEU A 261 -3.59 -11.20 12.35
C LEU A 261 -3.36 -11.64 10.90
N TYR A 262 -2.24 -11.24 10.28
CA TYR A 262 -2.00 -11.54 8.86
C TYR A 262 -1.39 -12.92 8.61
N ARG A 263 -1.09 -13.68 9.66
CA ARG A 263 -0.40 -14.97 9.55
C ARG A 263 -1.12 -16.02 8.70
N PRO A 264 -2.48 -16.06 8.64
CA PRO A 264 -3.19 -16.98 7.76
C PRO A 264 -2.85 -16.84 6.28
N PHE A 265 -2.42 -15.66 5.81
CA PHE A 265 -2.04 -15.45 4.41
C PHE A 265 -0.63 -15.95 4.07
N ARG A 266 0.29 -16.06 5.03
CA ARG A 266 1.69 -16.52 4.80
C ARG A 266 2.46 -15.77 3.70
N LEU A 267 2.10 -14.51 3.47
CA LEU A 267 2.71 -13.71 2.41
C LEU A 267 4.16 -13.32 2.75
N PRO A 268 5.04 -13.23 1.75
CA PRO A 268 6.40 -12.75 1.94
C PRO A 268 6.43 -11.29 2.41
N ALA A 269 7.47 -10.93 3.13
CA ALA A 269 7.60 -9.65 3.83
C ALA A 269 8.77 -8.81 3.27
N ILE A 270 8.54 -7.51 3.13
CA ILE A 270 9.58 -6.50 3.07
C ILE A 270 9.59 -5.79 4.41
N LEU A 271 10.75 -5.74 5.07
CA LEU A 271 10.90 -5.07 6.35
C LEU A 271 11.54 -3.69 6.14
N VAL A 272 10.78 -2.65 6.46
CA VAL A 272 11.30 -1.29 6.55
C VAL A 272 11.94 -1.11 7.93
N GLY A 273 13.27 -1.07 7.94
CA GLY A 273 14.10 -0.93 9.14
C GLY A 273 14.20 0.52 9.60
N ASP A 274 15.03 0.74 10.63
CA ASP A 274 15.28 2.07 11.20
C ASP A 274 16.77 2.40 11.11
N GLY A 275 17.10 3.51 10.45
CA GLY A 275 18.46 4.00 10.29
C GLY A 275 18.96 4.88 11.43
N HIS A 276 18.11 5.26 12.38
CA HIS A 276 18.50 6.09 13.52
C HIS A 276 19.36 5.31 14.53
N LEU A 277 19.89 6.03 15.52
CA LEU A 277 20.51 5.43 16.69
C LEU A 277 19.51 4.53 17.43
N GLY A 278 19.90 3.28 17.71
CA GLY A 278 19.02 2.23 18.24
C GLY A 278 18.27 1.43 17.17
N GLY A 279 18.29 1.89 15.92
CA GLY A 279 17.59 1.30 14.79
C GLY A 279 18.04 -0.11 14.42
N ILE A 280 19.32 -0.45 14.63
CA ILE A 280 19.85 -1.82 14.48
C ILE A 280 19.07 -2.81 15.36
N SER A 281 18.95 -2.50 16.65
CA SER A 281 18.27 -3.36 17.62
C SER A 281 16.77 -3.49 17.31
N SER A 282 16.14 -2.36 16.96
CA SER A 282 14.72 -2.31 16.58
C SER A 282 14.45 -3.17 15.34
N THR A 283 15.29 -3.03 14.31
CA THR A 283 15.18 -3.77 13.05
C THR A 283 15.40 -5.27 13.24
N ILE A 284 16.42 -5.69 14.01
CA ILE A 284 16.66 -7.11 14.31
C ILE A 284 15.49 -7.70 15.09
N SER A 285 14.99 -7.01 16.12
CA SER A 285 13.88 -7.50 16.94
C SER A 285 12.59 -7.68 16.13
N ALA A 286 12.32 -6.73 15.21
CA ALA A 286 11.21 -6.82 14.28
C ALA A 286 11.38 -7.97 13.28
N TYR A 287 12.58 -8.15 12.72
CA TYR A 287 12.93 -9.25 11.83
C TYR A 287 12.73 -10.61 12.51
N GLU A 288 13.28 -10.80 13.71
CA GLU A 288 13.13 -12.03 14.49
C GLU A 288 11.66 -12.31 14.81
N SER A 289 10.89 -11.27 15.18
CA SER A 289 9.46 -11.40 15.46
C SER A 289 8.66 -11.91 14.26
N LEU A 290 9.03 -11.49 13.04
CA LEU A 290 8.47 -12.01 11.79
C LEU A 290 8.92 -13.45 11.52
N LYS A 291 10.21 -13.75 11.65
CA LYS A 291 10.76 -15.10 11.43
C LYS A 291 10.19 -16.13 12.41
N LEU A 292 10.03 -15.78 13.68
CA LEU A 292 9.43 -16.63 14.71
C LEU A 292 7.98 -17.01 14.39
N ARG A 293 7.26 -16.14 13.68
CA ARG A 293 5.91 -16.41 13.20
C ARG A 293 5.88 -17.11 11.85
N GLY A 294 7.04 -17.36 11.23
CA GLY A 294 7.14 -18.08 9.96
C GLY A 294 6.84 -17.22 8.74
N TYR A 295 7.06 -15.91 8.83
CA TYR A 295 7.17 -15.06 7.63
C TYR A 295 8.53 -15.21 6.97
N ASP A 296 8.57 -15.03 5.65
CA ASP A 296 9.80 -14.95 4.89
C ASP A 296 10.09 -13.51 4.52
N VAL A 297 11.08 -12.93 5.19
CA VAL A 297 11.55 -11.57 4.93
C VAL A 297 12.51 -11.61 3.73
N VAL A 298 12.08 -11.01 2.63
CA VAL A 298 12.75 -11.04 1.33
C VAL A 298 13.79 -9.93 1.18
N ALA A 299 13.57 -8.78 1.83
CA ALA A 299 14.54 -7.70 1.91
C ALA A 299 14.32 -6.85 3.16
N VAL A 300 15.40 -6.19 3.60
CA VAL A 300 15.37 -5.09 4.57
C VAL A 300 15.72 -3.80 3.83
N VAL A 301 14.95 -2.73 4.04
CA VAL A 301 15.21 -1.40 3.47
C VAL A 301 15.04 -0.34 4.54
N PHE A 302 15.90 0.68 4.60
CA PHE A 302 15.76 1.76 5.58
C PHE A 302 16.41 3.05 5.08
N GLU A 303 16.03 4.18 5.68
CA GLU A 303 16.60 5.51 5.44
C GLU A 303 17.99 5.65 6.07
N ASP A 304 18.97 6.18 5.32
CA ASP A 304 20.29 6.49 5.85
C ASP A 304 20.27 7.68 6.81
N HIS A 305 21.00 7.56 7.91
CA HIS A 305 21.31 8.65 8.84
C HIS A 305 22.81 8.79 9.12
N GLY A 306 23.67 8.23 8.24
CA GLY A 306 25.13 8.33 8.35
C GLY A 306 25.73 7.50 9.48
N LEU A 307 25.01 6.47 9.96
CA LEU A 307 25.42 5.60 11.05
C LEU A 307 25.89 4.21 10.59
N GLU A 308 25.88 3.97 9.28
CA GLU A 308 26.30 2.69 8.67
C GLU A 308 25.58 1.46 9.27
N ASN A 309 24.29 1.62 9.61
CA ASN A 309 23.48 0.57 10.24
C ASN A 309 23.41 -0.71 9.39
N GLU A 310 23.61 -0.63 8.08
CA GLU A 310 23.64 -1.75 7.14
C GLU A 310 24.77 -2.74 7.44
N VAL A 311 25.91 -2.28 7.96
CA VAL A 311 27.08 -3.14 8.23
C VAL A 311 26.76 -4.21 9.29
N PRO A 312 26.30 -3.87 10.50
CA PRO A 312 25.90 -4.86 11.49
C PRO A 312 24.65 -5.64 11.08
N LEU A 313 23.71 -5.03 10.35
CA LEU A 313 22.51 -5.74 9.85
C LEU A 313 22.87 -6.84 8.85
N LEU A 314 23.73 -6.55 7.87
CA LEU A 314 24.22 -7.54 6.89
C LEU A 314 24.98 -8.68 7.57
N SER A 315 25.83 -8.35 8.56
CA SER A 315 26.56 -9.33 9.38
C SER A 315 25.60 -10.26 10.12
N TYR A 316 24.60 -9.70 10.82
CA TYR A 316 23.60 -10.48 11.54
C TYR A 316 22.78 -11.39 10.60
N LEU A 317 22.35 -10.85 9.45
CA LEU A 317 21.59 -11.58 8.42
C LEU A 317 22.45 -12.56 7.61
N ARG A 318 23.77 -12.61 7.86
CA ARG A 318 24.75 -13.46 7.17
C ARG A 318 24.67 -13.34 5.65
N ASN A 319 24.39 -12.13 5.15
CA ASN A 319 24.18 -11.85 3.72
C ASN A 319 23.10 -12.70 3.02
N ARG A 320 22.16 -13.29 3.78
CA ARG A 320 21.07 -14.11 3.21
C ARG A 320 19.86 -13.29 2.79
N VAL A 321 19.65 -12.15 3.45
CA VAL A 321 18.58 -11.19 3.14
C VAL A 321 19.27 -9.90 2.71
N PRO A 322 18.98 -9.39 1.49
CA PRO A 322 19.50 -8.10 1.04
C PRO A 322 19.11 -6.98 2.00
N VAL A 323 20.06 -6.07 2.25
CA VAL A 323 19.86 -4.84 3.02
C VAL A 323 20.09 -3.67 2.06
N LEU A 324 19.08 -2.83 1.91
CA LEU A 324 19.07 -1.68 1.02
C LEU A 324 18.99 -0.40 1.82
N VAL A 325 19.79 0.59 1.42
CA VAL A 325 19.88 1.88 2.11
C VAL A 325 19.33 2.96 1.18
N LEU A 326 18.31 3.67 1.64
CA LEU A 326 17.73 4.84 0.96
C LEU A 326 18.49 6.10 1.38
N PRO A 327 18.55 7.14 0.52
CA PRO A 327 19.12 8.42 0.92
C PRO A 327 18.33 9.04 2.08
N SER A 328 19.00 9.90 2.86
CA SER A 328 18.35 10.63 3.96
C SER A 328 17.18 11.47 3.44
N ILE A 329 16.06 11.46 4.18
CA ILE A 329 14.89 12.24 3.84
C ILE A 329 15.15 13.72 4.19
N PRO A 330 14.77 14.66 3.30
CA PRO A 330 14.81 16.08 3.61
C PRO A 330 14.07 16.41 4.92
N GLN A 331 14.73 17.17 5.79
CA GLN A 331 14.18 17.56 7.10
C GLN A 331 13.18 18.73 7.00
N ASP A 332 13.18 19.44 5.87
CA ASP A 332 12.21 20.50 5.59
C ASP A 332 10.84 19.87 5.26
N MET A 333 9.87 20.09 6.14
CA MET A 333 8.51 19.56 5.98
C MET A 333 7.74 20.16 4.80
N SER A 334 8.25 21.23 4.19
CA SER A 334 7.71 21.81 2.95
C SER A 334 8.26 21.16 1.68
N ASP A 335 9.29 20.33 1.80
CA ASP A 335 9.86 19.57 0.69
C ASP A 335 8.83 18.56 0.13
N ASN A 336 8.71 18.51 -1.18
CA ASN A 336 7.76 17.63 -1.87
C ASN A 336 8.34 16.24 -2.17
N LEU A 337 9.56 15.95 -1.73
CA LEU A 337 10.33 14.71 -1.86
C LEU A 337 10.68 14.32 -3.29
N MET A 338 10.48 15.20 -4.26
CA MET A 338 10.62 14.82 -5.67
C MET A 338 12.07 14.52 -6.04
N GLU A 339 13.04 15.32 -5.57
CA GLU A 339 14.47 15.04 -5.77
C GLU A 339 14.92 13.80 -5.00
N TRP A 340 14.42 13.63 -3.77
CA TRP A 340 14.67 12.43 -2.97
C TRP A 340 14.22 11.14 -3.68
N PHE A 341 13.04 11.13 -4.32
CA PHE A 341 12.55 9.98 -5.09
C PHE A 341 13.37 9.72 -6.38
N ASP A 342 14.00 10.75 -6.95
CA ASP A 342 14.91 10.58 -8.08
C ASP A 342 16.25 9.98 -7.63
N GLU A 343 16.79 10.44 -6.50
CA GLU A 343 18.01 9.87 -5.89
C GLU A 343 17.81 8.41 -5.43
N ALA A 344 16.69 8.13 -4.76
CA ALA A 344 16.34 6.81 -4.24
C ALA A 344 15.97 5.79 -5.35
N GLN A 345 15.87 6.22 -6.60
CA GLN A 345 15.31 5.41 -7.68
C GLN A 345 16.07 4.10 -7.94
N THR A 346 17.41 4.13 -7.88
CA THR A 346 18.24 2.94 -8.08
C THR A 346 17.99 1.88 -7.00
N VAL A 347 17.76 2.33 -5.76
CA VAL A 347 17.45 1.47 -4.62
C VAL A 347 16.07 0.83 -4.80
N PHE A 348 15.06 1.62 -5.20
CA PHE A 348 13.72 1.09 -5.47
C PHE A 348 13.68 0.13 -6.66
N ASN A 349 14.46 0.39 -7.72
CA ASN A 349 14.61 -0.55 -8.83
C ASN A 349 15.21 -1.87 -8.35
N THR A 350 16.26 -1.83 -7.53
CA THR A 350 16.87 -3.03 -6.94
C THR A 350 15.89 -3.79 -6.07
N LEU A 351 15.15 -3.10 -5.20
CA LEU A 351 14.12 -3.70 -4.34
C LEU A 351 13.03 -4.41 -5.17
N LYS A 352 12.53 -3.74 -6.22
CA LYS A 352 11.55 -4.30 -7.16
C LYS A 352 12.08 -5.57 -7.85
N GLU A 353 13.34 -5.58 -8.32
CA GLU A 353 13.91 -6.79 -8.94
C GLU A 353 14.07 -7.94 -7.94
N ILE A 354 14.44 -7.65 -6.69
CA ILE A 354 14.47 -8.65 -5.61
C ILE A 354 13.06 -9.25 -5.38
N MET A 355 12.03 -8.40 -5.30
CA MET A 355 10.64 -8.82 -5.11
C MET A 355 10.13 -9.69 -6.28
N ILE A 356 10.45 -9.35 -7.52
CA ILE A 356 10.05 -10.15 -8.68
C ILE A 356 10.81 -11.48 -8.70
N SER A 357 12.11 -11.46 -8.40
CA SER A 357 12.97 -12.65 -8.46
C SER A 357 12.69 -13.66 -7.36
N ALA A 358 12.25 -13.23 -6.17
CA ALA A 358 11.99 -14.13 -5.06
C ALA A 358 10.80 -15.07 -5.34
N LEU A 359 9.76 -14.61 -6.05
CA LEU A 359 8.62 -15.45 -6.46
C LEU A 359 9.03 -16.58 -7.42
N MET A 360 10.07 -16.36 -8.24
CA MET A 360 10.52 -17.35 -9.23
C MET A 360 11.35 -18.49 -8.62
N ARG A 361 11.67 -18.43 -7.31
CA ARG A 361 12.48 -19.44 -6.61
C ARG A 361 11.65 -20.39 -5.74
N GLU A 362 10.35 -20.13 -5.61
CA GLU A 362 9.36 -21.02 -4.99
C GLU A 362 8.70 -21.89 -6.07
#